data_AF-A0A1Q9BYG2-F1
#
_entry.id   AF-A0A1Q9BYG2-F1
#
_cell.length_a   1.000
_cell.length_b   1.000
_cell.length_c   1.000
_cell.angle_alpha   90.00
_cell.angle_beta   90.00
_cell.angle_gamma   90.00
#
_symmetry.space_group_name_H-M   'P 1'
#
loop_
_entity.id
_entity.type
_entity.pdbx_description
1 polymer ?
#
loop_
_entity_poly.entity_id
_entity_poly.type
_entity_poly.pdbx_seq_one_letter_code
_entity_poly.pdbx_strand_id
1 'polypeptide(L)'
;MSVEQVRKLLQEESCRNELFRQLEAEPFAAEVVRRHYPHLHDRWLQIGSAIQVPWQYVMIMELALAAALSPTAVLLPLPTLKIYPVVWWFLFHPGATNTSVVVRLYSDVLDLIEMDVNTRRRDMAKSWQEQNPGRDTRNPYTGDVSMTGGSGSLEGEGKLMALPQNLGRSVSFMTEGKRLLKWLQNEGAVNQSIVVELWERMKWKRSTVHADRTFTVMCPFFLAAGALHVEDPLDLYVLNDPLGVRGRLGLLYARPTFKRAAEVEEAAASITLARFGLEASITGVFKAVASVHDPVHSVSPAQFESFKGFHFRIYTLSAEARTAFHHVFDEHTKAHEEARLVNMAEAKYHSKDEIPSSQPGGPYLRTGAAGSVLSDYMDRVDRIFADFVADLKARLEPPQATANGRAGSGAGGRASMRQQLQQILDLPTASFRDLSPANAAILVQLCRALLRRDGAWLDSSAVLKAPNVKEILGAVAPAEQLHHYARAVRLLKLCKLLQMGLGTNPHGTPLIFAVKRVLPSAQDPAYVYYSNVLSAFGLRVGGRGSEYKAIDHTAADVPRPPAAPALAFEAVLTREESANMCAVIRAVAAHQPEA
;
A
#
# COMPACT_ATOMS: atom_id res chain seq x y z
N MET A 1 3.62 19.06 -6.32
CA MET A 1 3.01 19.55 -5.08
C MET A 1 3.14 18.50 -3.97
N SER A 2 3.29 18.91 -2.71
CA SER A 2 3.28 17.99 -1.54
C SER A 2 1.86 17.61 -1.14
N VAL A 3 1.66 16.42 -0.54
CA VAL A 3 0.36 16.00 0.01
C VAL A 3 -0.15 17.02 1.03
N GLU A 4 0.74 17.58 1.86
CA GLU A 4 0.35 18.61 2.83
C GLU A 4 -0.32 19.84 2.19
N GLN A 5 0.08 20.24 0.97
CA GLN A 5 -0.53 21.37 0.29
C GLN A 5 -1.96 21.06 -0.18
N VAL A 6 -2.20 19.88 -0.76
CA VAL A 6 -3.55 19.43 -1.14
C VAL A 6 -4.44 19.28 0.08
N ARG A 7 -3.89 18.66 1.14
CA ARG A 7 -4.60 18.47 2.41
C ARG A 7 -4.99 19.82 3.01
N LYS A 8 -4.11 20.82 2.95
CA LYS A 8 -4.41 22.17 3.43
C LYS A 8 -5.52 22.83 2.63
N LEU A 9 -5.52 22.71 1.30
CA LEU A 9 -6.62 23.21 0.47
C LEU A 9 -7.94 22.50 0.79
N LEU A 10 -7.93 21.18 0.93
CA LEU A 10 -9.11 20.42 1.32
C LEU A 10 -9.55 20.65 2.77
N GLN A 11 -8.77 21.35 3.59
CA GLN A 11 -9.25 21.86 4.87
C GLN A 11 -10.01 23.18 4.71
N GLU A 12 -9.84 23.89 3.59
CA GLU A 12 -10.60 25.09 3.26
C GLU A 12 -12.05 24.72 2.93
N GLU A 13 -12.98 25.39 3.59
CA GLU A 13 -14.41 25.10 3.49
C GLU A 13 -14.94 25.26 2.05
N SER A 14 -14.50 26.30 1.35
CA SER A 14 -14.85 26.54 -0.06
C SER A 14 -14.44 25.40 -0.97
N CYS A 15 -13.23 24.85 -0.77
CA CYS A 15 -12.69 23.73 -1.54
C CYS A 15 -13.46 22.44 -1.27
N ARG A 16 -13.76 22.12 0.00
CA ARG A 16 -14.61 20.97 0.34
C ARG A 16 -16.02 21.10 -0.23
N ASN A 17 -16.62 22.27 -0.12
CA ASN A 17 -17.96 22.52 -0.62
C ASN A 17 -18.02 22.36 -2.15
N GLU A 18 -16.95 22.69 -2.87
CA GLU A 18 -16.84 22.42 -4.30
C GLU A 18 -16.85 20.92 -4.59
N LEU A 19 -16.01 20.14 -3.93
CA LEU A 19 -15.99 18.67 -4.06
C LEU A 19 -17.35 18.07 -3.74
N PHE A 20 -17.97 18.47 -2.61
CA PHE A 20 -19.29 17.96 -2.25
C PHE A 20 -20.36 18.35 -3.26
N ARG A 21 -20.30 19.54 -3.86
CA ARG A 21 -21.22 19.91 -4.94
C ARG A 21 -21.08 18.99 -6.15
N GLN A 22 -19.85 18.62 -6.52
CA GLN A 22 -19.61 17.66 -7.62
C GLN A 22 -20.14 16.27 -7.28
N LEU A 23 -19.90 15.81 -6.05
CA LEU A 23 -20.44 14.52 -5.57
C LEU A 23 -21.97 14.52 -5.48
N GLU A 24 -22.59 15.63 -5.11
CA GLU A 24 -24.05 15.80 -5.06
C GLU A 24 -24.70 15.84 -6.44
N ALA A 25 -23.96 16.25 -7.47
CA ALA A 25 -24.44 16.22 -8.85
C ALA A 25 -24.58 14.79 -9.39
N GLU A 26 -24.00 13.79 -8.73
CA GLU A 26 -24.08 12.39 -9.10
C GLU A 26 -25.14 11.66 -8.25
N PRO A 27 -26.37 11.45 -8.79
CA PRO A 27 -27.46 10.86 -8.02
C PRO A 27 -27.30 9.35 -7.85
N PHE A 28 -27.54 8.86 -6.64
CA PHE A 28 -27.66 7.43 -6.38
C PHE A 28 -28.96 6.90 -7.03
N ALA A 29 -28.88 5.80 -7.78
CA ALA A 29 -30.04 5.22 -8.48
C ALA A 29 -30.98 4.42 -7.54
N ALA A 30 -31.61 5.15 -6.61
CA ALA A 30 -32.49 4.62 -5.57
C ALA A 30 -33.63 3.76 -6.12
N GLU A 31 -34.21 4.15 -7.26
CA GLU A 31 -35.35 3.44 -7.87
C GLU A 31 -34.99 2.02 -8.33
N VAL A 32 -33.74 1.77 -8.71
CA VAL A 32 -33.30 0.40 -9.07
C VAL A 32 -33.26 -0.47 -7.82
N VAL A 33 -32.68 0.04 -6.74
CA VAL A 33 -32.63 -0.68 -5.45
C VAL A 33 -34.05 -0.94 -4.94
N ARG A 34 -34.93 0.05 -4.98
CA ARG A 34 -36.33 -0.08 -4.57
C ARG A 34 -37.09 -1.11 -5.42
N ARG A 35 -36.87 -1.13 -6.73
CA ARG A 35 -37.51 -2.10 -7.64
C ARG A 35 -37.11 -3.54 -7.33
N HIS A 36 -35.83 -3.78 -7.08
CA HIS A 36 -35.31 -5.14 -6.87
C HIS A 36 -35.44 -5.61 -5.42
N TYR A 37 -35.35 -4.70 -4.45
CA TYR A 37 -35.37 -5.01 -3.03
C TYR A 37 -36.28 -4.06 -2.24
N PRO A 38 -37.59 -4.02 -2.55
CA PRO A 38 -38.51 -3.04 -1.96
C PRO A 38 -38.53 -3.12 -0.43
N HIS A 39 -38.60 -4.34 0.13
CA HIS A 39 -38.62 -4.55 1.57
C HIS A 39 -37.34 -4.12 2.27
N LEU A 40 -36.17 -4.32 1.64
CA LEU A 40 -34.90 -3.88 2.20
C LEU A 40 -34.75 -2.37 2.10
N HIS A 41 -35.12 -1.79 0.95
CA HIS A 41 -35.14 -0.35 0.76
C HIS A 41 -36.00 0.35 1.82
N ASP A 42 -37.23 -0.11 2.03
CA ASP A 42 -38.15 0.48 3.01
C ASP A 42 -37.61 0.36 4.43
N ARG A 43 -37.00 -0.78 4.77
CA ARG A 43 -36.31 -0.99 6.05
C ARG A 43 -35.15 0.00 6.22
N TRP A 44 -34.27 0.12 5.23
CA TRP A 44 -33.13 1.05 5.29
C TRP A 44 -33.59 2.50 5.40
N LEU A 45 -34.69 2.85 4.73
CA LEU A 45 -35.29 4.17 4.80
C LEU A 45 -35.86 4.47 6.19
N GLN A 46 -36.54 3.50 6.80
CA GLN A 46 -37.05 3.61 8.16
C GLN A 46 -35.90 3.78 9.15
N ILE A 47 -34.92 2.88 9.16
CA ILE A 47 -33.76 2.94 10.06
C ILE A 47 -33.03 4.27 9.87
N GLY A 48 -32.71 4.66 8.63
CA GLY A 48 -32.04 5.91 8.33
C GLY A 48 -32.82 7.12 8.85
N SER A 49 -34.14 7.09 8.76
CA SER A 49 -35.01 8.13 9.32
C SER A 49 -34.96 8.20 10.85
N ALA A 50 -34.93 7.06 11.53
CA ALA A 50 -34.91 6.97 12.99
C ALA A 50 -33.57 7.42 13.61
N ILE A 51 -32.46 7.27 12.90
CA ILE A 51 -31.13 7.72 13.36
C ILE A 51 -30.59 8.93 12.57
N GLN A 52 -31.45 9.58 11.78
CA GLN A 52 -31.16 10.81 11.05
C GLN A 52 -29.96 10.72 10.08
N VAL A 53 -29.82 9.59 9.37
CA VAL A 53 -28.81 9.39 8.32
C VAL A 53 -29.42 9.01 6.98
N PRO A 54 -28.70 9.20 5.86
CA PRO A 54 -29.13 8.68 4.57
C PRO A 54 -29.31 7.17 4.60
N TRP A 55 -30.37 6.66 3.98
CA TRP A 55 -30.67 5.22 3.97
C TRP A 55 -29.56 4.42 3.27
N GLN A 56 -28.82 5.03 2.33
CA GLN A 56 -27.68 4.43 1.66
C GLN A 56 -26.56 4.06 2.65
N TYR A 57 -26.41 4.83 3.73
CA TYR A 57 -25.42 4.53 4.76
C TYR A 57 -25.82 3.28 5.55
N VAL A 58 -27.12 3.14 5.85
CA VAL A 58 -27.68 1.93 6.46
C VAL A 58 -27.51 0.73 5.55
N MET A 59 -27.81 0.88 4.25
CA MET A 59 -27.63 -0.18 3.25
C MET A 59 -26.19 -0.71 3.23
N ILE A 60 -25.19 0.18 3.18
CA ILE A 60 -23.77 -0.22 3.20
C ILE A 60 -23.41 -0.98 4.47
N MET A 61 -23.87 -0.52 5.63
CA MET A 61 -23.56 -1.18 6.90
C MET A 61 -24.27 -2.54 7.04
N GLU A 62 -25.53 -2.66 6.61
CA GLU A 62 -26.25 -3.94 6.60
C GLU A 62 -25.65 -4.94 5.63
N LEU A 63 -25.26 -4.50 4.43
CA LEU A 63 -24.59 -5.36 3.47
C LEU A 63 -23.21 -5.80 4.00
N ALA A 64 -22.49 -4.92 4.70
CA ALA A 64 -21.18 -5.22 5.28
C ALA A 64 -21.31 -6.25 6.41
N LEU A 65 -22.32 -6.06 7.27
CA LEU A 65 -22.64 -7.00 8.33
C LEU A 65 -23.07 -8.36 7.75
N ALA A 66 -23.93 -8.38 6.73
CA ALA A 66 -24.35 -9.61 6.05
C ALA A 66 -23.14 -10.38 5.51
N ALA A 67 -22.24 -9.70 4.81
CA ALA A 67 -21.03 -10.29 4.25
C ALA A 67 -20.11 -10.83 5.36
N ALA A 68 -19.90 -10.06 6.43
CA ALA A 68 -19.08 -10.49 7.57
C ALA A 68 -19.62 -11.72 8.31
N LEU A 69 -20.95 -11.83 8.43
CA LEU A 69 -21.61 -12.97 9.05
C LEU A 69 -21.72 -14.20 8.13
N SER A 70 -21.29 -14.06 6.87
CA SER A 70 -21.30 -15.12 5.86
C SER A 70 -19.91 -15.41 5.28
N PRO A 71 -18.84 -15.58 6.08
CA PRO A 71 -17.48 -15.78 5.57
C PRO A 71 -17.32 -17.11 4.80
N THR A 72 -18.24 -18.05 5.03
CA THR A 72 -18.33 -19.34 4.36
C THR A 72 -19.10 -19.27 3.05
N ALA A 73 -19.75 -18.15 2.75
CA ALA A 73 -20.44 -17.96 1.47
C ALA A 73 -19.40 -17.82 0.37
N VAL A 74 -19.42 -18.74 -0.58
CA VAL A 74 -18.55 -18.70 -1.75
C VAL A 74 -19.39 -18.66 -3.00
N LEU A 75 -19.07 -17.70 -3.86
CA LEU A 75 -19.63 -17.64 -5.20
C LEU A 75 -18.78 -18.50 -6.14
N LEU A 76 -19.44 -19.42 -6.84
CA LEU A 76 -18.83 -20.25 -7.90
C LEU A 76 -19.35 -19.81 -9.27
N PRO A 77 -18.77 -18.78 -9.90
CA PRO A 77 -19.09 -18.44 -11.29
C PRO A 77 -18.73 -19.57 -12.27
N LEU A 78 -17.69 -20.35 -11.95
CA LEU A 78 -17.24 -21.53 -12.67
C LEU A 78 -16.84 -22.61 -11.65
N PRO A 79 -16.93 -23.91 -11.99
CA PRO A 79 -16.55 -25.00 -11.05
C PRO A 79 -15.13 -24.88 -10.49
N THR A 80 -14.24 -24.18 -11.19
CA THR A 80 -12.83 -24.01 -10.85
C THR A 80 -12.50 -22.68 -10.18
N LEU A 81 -13.40 -21.70 -10.21
CA LEU A 81 -13.15 -20.34 -9.73
C LEU A 81 -14.06 -20.03 -8.54
N LYS A 82 -13.45 -19.87 -7.36
CA LYS A 82 -14.11 -19.43 -6.12
C LYS A 82 -13.84 -17.96 -5.89
N ILE A 83 -14.89 -17.17 -5.71
CA ILE A 83 -14.79 -15.76 -5.37
C ILE A 83 -15.16 -15.59 -3.90
N TYR A 84 -14.19 -15.11 -3.12
CA TYR A 84 -14.37 -14.73 -1.73
C TYR A 84 -14.65 -13.23 -1.67
N PRO A 85 -15.55 -12.75 -0.81
CA PRO A 85 -15.70 -11.33 -0.60
C PRO A 85 -14.51 -10.80 0.22
N VAL A 86 -13.66 -9.98 -0.38
CA VAL A 86 -12.77 -9.07 0.36
C VAL A 86 -13.18 -7.68 -0.06
N VAL A 87 -13.89 -6.98 0.81
CA VAL A 87 -14.64 -5.77 0.42
C VAL A 87 -14.42 -4.69 1.46
N TRP A 88 -14.13 -3.47 1.00
CA TRP A 88 -14.11 -2.31 1.89
C TRP A 88 -15.05 -1.21 1.39
N TRP A 89 -15.91 -0.74 2.27
CA TRP A 89 -16.89 0.29 1.95
C TRP A 89 -16.77 1.46 2.92
N PHE A 90 -16.43 2.61 2.37
CA PHE A 90 -16.28 3.82 3.15
C PHE A 90 -17.26 4.90 2.72
N LEU A 91 -17.88 5.49 3.73
CA LEU A 91 -18.78 6.61 3.59
C LEU A 91 -17.95 7.89 3.63
N PHE A 92 -18.04 8.70 2.57
CA PHE A 92 -17.48 10.06 2.60
C PHE A 92 -18.41 10.99 3.36
N HIS A 93 -17.89 11.60 4.43
CA HIS A 93 -18.69 12.46 5.29
C HIS A 93 -18.25 13.93 5.24
N PRO A 94 -19.18 14.89 5.09
CA PRO A 94 -18.87 16.32 4.93
C PRO A 94 -18.51 17.10 6.20
N GLY A 95 -18.32 16.42 7.34
CA GLY A 95 -17.93 17.08 8.59
C GLY A 95 -17.42 16.13 9.66
N ALA A 96 -16.57 16.62 10.55
CA ALA A 96 -16.07 15.87 11.69
C ALA A 96 -17.20 15.54 12.66
N THR A 97 -17.53 14.27 12.82
CA THR A 97 -18.07 13.77 14.09
C THR A 97 -17.32 12.50 14.43
N ASN A 98 -16.75 12.46 15.63
CA ASN A 98 -15.95 11.35 16.14
C ASN A 98 -16.72 10.02 16.26
N THR A 99 -17.98 9.98 15.82
CA THR A 99 -18.88 8.83 15.88
C THR A 99 -19.97 8.97 14.82
N SER A 100 -19.82 8.29 13.69
CA SER A 100 -20.96 8.02 12.80
C SER A 100 -21.95 7.15 13.58
N VAL A 101 -23.15 7.66 13.87
CA VAL A 101 -24.18 6.95 14.67
C VAL A 101 -24.56 5.61 14.03
N VAL A 102 -24.56 5.55 12.70
CA VAL A 102 -24.80 4.30 11.96
C VAL A 102 -23.64 3.31 12.16
N VAL A 103 -22.38 3.76 12.11
CA VAL A 103 -21.23 2.88 12.39
C VAL A 103 -21.28 2.37 13.83
N ARG A 104 -21.62 3.23 14.79
CA ARG A 104 -21.76 2.84 16.20
C ARG A 104 -22.86 1.79 16.37
N LEU A 105 -24.05 2.04 15.81
CA LEU A 105 -25.18 1.13 15.83
C LEU A 105 -24.80 -0.27 15.32
N TYR A 106 -24.13 -0.36 14.16
CA TYR A 106 -23.75 -1.65 13.60
C TYR A 106 -22.57 -2.33 14.31
N SER A 107 -21.70 -1.55 14.95
CA SER A 107 -20.71 -2.11 15.89
C SER A 107 -21.40 -2.75 17.10
N ASP A 108 -22.35 -2.05 17.72
CA ASP A 108 -23.09 -2.57 18.88
C ASP A 108 -23.94 -3.81 18.49
N VAL A 109 -24.55 -3.82 17.30
CA VAL A 109 -25.24 -5.00 16.75
C VAL A 109 -24.28 -6.19 16.58
N LEU A 110 -23.07 -5.96 16.05
CA LEU A 110 -22.07 -7.01 15.88
C LEU A 110 -21.66 -7.60 17.24
N ASP A 111 -21.44 -6.76 18.24
CA ASP A 111 -21.11 -7.19 19.61
C ASP A 111 -22.24 -8.05 20.22
N LEU A 112 -23.50 -7.65 20.02
CA LEU A 112 -24.66 -8.42 20.48
C LEU A 112 -24.77 -9.78 19.77
N ILE A 113 -24.46 -9.85 18.48
CA ILE A 113 -24.42 -11.10 17.72
C ILE A 113 -23.27 -11.99 18.20
N GLU A 114 -22.08 -11.43 18.42
CA GLU A 114 -20.93 -12.16 18.94
C GLU A 114 -21.22 -12.74 20.33
N MET A 115 -21.81 -11.96 21.23
CA MET A 115 -22.22 -12.42 22.56
C MET A 115 -23.22 -13.57 22.49
N ASP A 116 -24.19 -13.50 21.58
CA ASP A 116 -25.19 -14.54 21.37
C ASP A 116 -24.59 -15.82 20.78
N VAL A 117 -23.73 -15.70 19.76
CA VAL A 117 -23.00 -16.84 19.17
C VAL A 117 -22.15 -17.52 20.24
N ASN A 118 -21.40 -16.76 21.04
CA ASN A 118 -20.58 -17.31 22.11
C ASN A 118 -21.41 -17.96 23.22
N THR A 119 -22.58 -17.42 23.54
CA THR A 119 -23.51 -18.05 24.48
C THR A 119 -23.98 -19.41 23.95
N ARG A 120 -24.47 -19.45 22.70
CA ARG A 120 -24.89 -20.71 22.05
C ARG A 120 -23.75 -21.72 21.97
N ARG A 121 -22.54 -21.29 21.62
CA ARG A 121 -21.35 -22.15 21.59
C ARG A 121 -21.04 -22.75 22.96
N ARG A 122 -21.10 -21.96 24.04
CA ARG A 122 -20.88 -22.46 25.40
C ARG A 122 -21.94 -23.50 25.80
N ASP A 123 -23.20 -23.29 25.44
CA ASP A 123 -24.29 -24.25 25.73
C ASP A 123 -24.12 -25.55 24.93
N MET A 124 -23.76 -25.44 23.65
CA MET A 124 -23.43 -26.60 22.82
C MET A 124 -22.17 -27.32 23.31
N ALA A 125 -21.16 -26.59 23.79
CA ALA A 125 -19.95 -27.16 24.34
C ALA A 125 -20.23 -28.00 25.59
N LYS A 126 -21.09 -27.51 26.50
CA LYS A 126 -21.56 -28.25 27.67
C LYS A 126 -22.34 -29.50 27.26
N SER A 127 -23.33 -29.34 26.37
CA SER A 127 -24.14 -30.45 25.86
C SER A 127 -23.28 -31.52 25.20
N TRP A 128 -22.26 -31.11 24.44
CA TRP A 128 -21.32 -32.03 23.79
C TRP A 128 -20.47 -32.79 24.82
N GLN A 129 -19.99 -32.12 25.88
CA GLN A 129 -19.23 -32.76 26.97
C GLN A 129 -20.07 -33.79 27.71
N GLU A 130 -21.33 -33.47 28.00
CA GLU A 130 -22.29 -34.39 28.65
C GLU A 130 -22.56 -35.63 27.78
N GLN A 131 -22.67 -35.45 26.46
CA GLN A 131 -22.90 -36.54 25.50
C GLN A 131 -21.65 -37.36 25.18
N ASN A 132 -20.45 -36.82 25.44
CA ASN A 132 -19.16 -37.45 25.07
C ASN A 132 -18.18 -37.48 26.27
N PRO A 133 -18.56 -38.04 27.43
CA PRO A 133 -17.69 -38.09 28.59
C PRO A 133 -16.46 -38.96 28.28
N GLY A 134 -15.26 -38.43 28.51
CA GLY A 134 -14.00 -39.16 28.38
C GLY A 134 -13.57 -39.52 26.95
N ARG A 135 -14.20 -38.94 25.90
CA ARG A 135 -13.70 -39.09 24.52
C ARG A 135 -12.54 -38.13 24.27
N ASP A 136 -11.45 -38.66 23.69
CA ASP A 136 -10.27 -37.88 23.24
C ASP A 136 -10.53 -36.98 22.01
N THR A 137 -11.76 -36.95 21.50
CA THR A 137 -12.11 -36.08 20.36
C THR A 137 -12.20 -34.62 20.80
N ARG A 138 -11.58 -33.71 20.03
CA ARG A 138 -11.62 -32.27 20.30
C ARG A 138 -13.05 -31.73 20.20
N ASN A 139 -13.53 -31.06 21.24
CA ASN A 139 -14.84 -30.41 21.26
C ASN A 139 -14.88 -29.24 20.23
N PRO A 140 -15.73 -29.31 19.18
CA PRO A 140 -15.76 -28.33 18.09
C PRO A 140 -16.32 -26.95 18.53
N TYR A 141 -17.01 -26.90 19.66
CA TYR A 141 -17.59 -25.68 20.23
C TYR A 141 -16.64 -24.94 21.17
N THR A 142 -15.41 -25.43 21.33
CA THR A 142 -14.42 -24.82 22.24
C THR A 142 -13.91 -23.49 21.69
N GLY A 143 -13.74 -22.51 22.57
CA GLY A 143 -13.24 -21.18 22.26
C GLY A 143 -14.35 -20.21 21.85
N ASP A 144 -14.19 -18.97 22.29
CA ASP A 144 -15.04 -17.86 21.87
C ASP A 144 -14.66 -17.43 20.44
N VAL A 145 -15.69 -17.07 19.69
CA VAL A 145 -15.59 -16.39 18.40
C VAL A 145 -15.33 -14.92 18.68
N SER A 146 -14.39 -14.35 17.92
CA SER A 146 -14.17 -12.90 17.86
C SER A 146 -14.25 -12.50 16.40
N MET A 147 -15.28 -11.72 16.07
CA MET A 147 -15.54 -11.28 14.69
C MET A 147 -14.95 -9.88 14.44
N THR A 148 -14.70 -9.11 15.49
CA THR A 148 -14.29 -7.70 15.42
C THR A 148 -12.78 -7.50 15.25
N GLY A 149 -12.42 -6.57 14.36
CA GLY A 149 -11.05 -6.11 14.16
C GLY A 149 -10.62 -5.11 15.21
N GLY A 150 -10.04 -5.59 16.30
CA GLY A 150 -9.64 -4.80 17.48
C GLY A 150 -8.14 -4.78 17.80
N SER A 151 -7.32 -5.50 17.03
CA SER A 151 -5.92 -5.76 17.40
C SER A 151 -4.95 -4.62 17.06
N GLY A 152 -5.41 -3.60 16.32
CA GLY A 152 -4.58 -2.45 15.96
C GLY A 152 -3.52 -2.72 14.88
N SER A 153 -3.48 -3.91 14.28
CA SER A 153 -2.50 -4.31 13.27
C SER A 153 -3.00 -5.47 12.41
N LEU A 154 -2.49 -5.62 11.17
CA LEU A 154 -2.82 -6.79 10.36
C LEU A 154 -2.31 -8.09 11.02
N GLU A 155 -1.18 -8.07 11.72
CA GLU A 155 -0.70 -9.26 12.44
C GLU A 155 -1.73 -9.81 13.44
N GLY A 156 -2.29 -8.94 14.26
CA GLY A 156 -3.24 -9.33 15.27
C GLY A 156 -4.54 -9.84 14.65
N GLU A 157 -5.02 -9.19 13.59
CA GLU A 157 -6.17 -9.67 12.83
C GLU A 157 -5.92 -11.04 12.21
N GLY A 158 -4.71 -11.27 11.69
CA GLY A 158 -4.32 -12.57 11.16
C GLY A 158 -4.31 -13.68 12.19
N LYS A 159 -3.90 -13.37 13.42
CA LYS A 159 -3.97 -14.32 14.54
C LYS A 159 -5.41 -14.67 14.89
N LEU A 160 -6.31 -13.68 14.91
CA LEU A 160 -7.74 -13.91 15.12
C LEU A 160 -8.34 -14.73 13.98
N MET A 161 -8.06 -14.40 12.73
CA MET A 161 -8.53 -15.14 11.57
C MET A 161 -8.02 -16.59 11.53
N ALA A 162 -6.82 -16.85 12.05
CA ALA A 162 -6.24 -18.19 12.11
C ALA A 162 -6.96 -19.12 13.10
N LEU A 163 -7.79 -18.57 14.01
CA LEU A 163 -8.56 -19.37 14.95
C LEU A 163 -9.68 -20.13 14.20
N PRO A 164 -9.81 -21.46 14.35
CA PRO A 164 -10.78 -22.24 13.60
C PRO A 164 -12.22 -21.75 13.75
N GLN A 165 -12.61 -21.30 14.95
CA GLN A 165 -13.95 -20.80 15.22
C GLN A 165 -14.29 -19.49 14.51
N ASN A 166 -13.28 -18.72 14.09
CA ASN A 166 -13.47 -17.48 13.35
C ASN A 166 -13.66 -17.73 11.84
N LEU A 167 -13.43 -18.95 11.35
CA LEU A 167 -13.64 -19.32 9.94
C LEU A 167 -12.85 -18.42 8.97
N GLY A 168 -11.65 -17.99 9.35
CA GLY A 168 -10.82 -17.10 8.52
C GLY A 168 -11.30 -15.65 8.46
N ARG A 169 -12.31 -15.26 9.25
CA ARG A 169 -12.96 -13.94 9.16
C ARG A 169 -12.42 -12.91 10.14
N SER A 170 -12.42 -11.65 9.70
CA SER A 170 -12.30 -10.46 10.53
C SER A 170 -13.11 -9.33 9.89
N VAL A 171 -13.91 -8.61 10.69
CA VAL A 171 -14.67 -7.43 10.27
C VAL A 171 -14.41 -6.23 11.17
N SER A 172 -14.28 -5.03 10.60
CA SER A 172 -14.16 -3.80 11.37
C SER A 172 -15.17 -2.75 10.92
N PHE A 173 -16.00 -2.28 11.86
CA PHE A 173 -16.84 -1.09 11.70
C PHE A 173 -16.12 0.12 12.29
N MET A 174 -15.63 1.01 11.43
CA MET A 174 -14.65 2.03 11.81
C MET A 174 -15.27 3.42 11.79
N THR A 175 -15.29 4.09 12.95
CA THR A 175 -15.65 5.52 13.01
C THR A 175 -14.62 6.38 12.29
N GLU A 176 -13.37 5.93 12.26
CA GLU A 176 -12.25 6.57 11.57
C GLU A 176 -11.56 5.57 10.62
N GLY A 177 -12.00 5.53 9.36
CA GLY A 177 -11.43 4.65 8.34
C GLY A 177 -9.94 4.89 8.04
N LYS A 178 -9.43 6.10 8.34
CA LYS A 178 -7.99 6.43 8.26
C LYS A 178 -7.11 5.46 9.04
N ARG A 179 -7.63 4.84 10.11
CA ARG A 179 -6.89 3.84 10.89
C ARG A 179 -6.55 2.62 10.06
N LEU A 180 -7.52 2.12 9.27
CA LEU A 180 -7.25 1.02 8.33
C LEU A 180 -6.20 1.47 7.31
N LEU A 181 -6.43 2.59 6.64
CA LEU A 181 -5.49 3.08 5.62
C LEU A 181 -4.06 3.17 6.17
N LYS A 182 -3.91 3.66 7.40
CA LYS A 182 -2.62 3.70 8.11
C LYS A 182 -2.06 2.29 8.42
N TRP A 183 -2.90 1.33 8.81
CA TRP A 183 -2.46 -0.07 8.98
C TRP A 183 -1.94 -0.65 7.67
N LEU A 184 -2.67 -0.48 6.56
CA LEU A 184 -2.28 -0.99 5.25
C LEU A 184 -0.99 -0.32 4.75
N GLN A 185 -0.85 0.99 4.94
CA GLN A 185 0.37 1.72 4.58
C GLN A 185 1.57 1.28 5.42
N ASN A 186 1.41 1.16 6.74
CA ASN A 186 2.48 0.73 7.63
C ASN A 186 2.91 -0.73 7.33
N GLU A 187 1.95 -1.63 7.18
CA GLU A 187 2.24 -3.03 6.85
C GLU A 187 2.80 -3.15 5.42
N GLY A 188 2.35 -2.34 4.47
CA GLY A 188 2.97 -2.27 3.14
C GLY A 188 4.41 -1.78 3.17
N ALA A 189 4.76 -0.87 4.08
CA ALA A 189 6.13 -0.41 4.27
C ALA A 189 7.02 -1.49 4.92
N VAL A 190 6.46 -2.35 5.77
CA VAL A 190 7.18 -3.40 6.49
C VAL A 190 7.24 -4.72 5.70
N ASN A 191 6.13 -5.11 5.08
CA ASN A 191 5.97 -6.34 4.33
C ASN A 191 4.79 -6.26 3.34
N GLN A 192 5.09 -5.83 2.10
CA GLN A 192 4.11 -5.78 1.01
C GLN A 192 3.43 -7.14 0.75
N SER A 193 4.12 -8.26 1.00
CA SER A 193 3.55 -9.58 0.71
C SER A 193 2.36 -9.91 1.61
N ILE A 194 2.29 -9.37 2.83
CA ILE A 194 1.14 -9.60 3.72
C ILE A 194 -0.12 -8.94 3.17
N VAL A 195 0.05 -7.72 2.66
CA VAL A 195 -1.02 -7.00 2.01
C VAL A 195 -1.42 -7.73 0.72
N VAL A 196 -0.47 -8.08 -0.13
CA VAL A 196 -0.79 -8.87 -1.33
C VAL A 196 -1.45 -10.23 -1.00
N GLU A 197 -1.01 -10.92 0.07
CA GLU A 197 -1.57 -12.22 0.48
C GLU A 197 -3.00 -12.12 0.98
N LEU A 198 -3.33 -11.14 1.82
CA LEU A 198 -4.70 -10.92 2.28
C LEU A 198 -5.62 -10.52 1.10
N TRP A 199 -5.07 -9.96 0.01
CA TRP A 199 -5.82 -9.43 -1.13
C TRP A 199 -5.94 -10.41 -2.32
N GLU A 200 -4.99 -11.31 -2.52
CA GLU A 200 -4.90 -12.13 -3.73
C GLU A 200 -4.79 -13.63 -3.45
N ARG A 201 -4.46 -14.03 -2.21
CA ARG A 201 -4.21 -15.43 -1.89
C ARG A 201 -5.24 -16.01 -0.95
N MET A 202 -5.72 -17.20 -1.30
CA MET A 202 -6.50 -18.06 -0.39
C MET A 202 -5.66 -18.65 0.76
N LYS A 203 -4.37 -18.32 0.87
CA LYS A 203 -3.51 -18.80 1.94
C LYS A 203 -2.55 -17.68 2.31
N TRP A 204 -2.70 -17.20 3.53
CA TRP A 204 -1.80 -16.24 4.14
C TRP A 204 -0.89 -16.97 5.12
N LYS A 205 0.43 -16.82 4.97
CA LYS A 205 1.41 -17.44 5.88
C LYS A 205 2.34 -16.36 6.43
N ARG A 206 2.29 -16.16 7.75
CA ARG A 206 3.25 -15.27 8.43
C ARG A 206 4.24 -16.11 9.23
N SER A 207 5.48 -16.18 8.73
CA SER A 207 6.62 -16.70 9.47
C SER A 207 7.36 -15.54 10.14
N THR A 208 7.34 -15.50 11.47
CA THR A 208 8.06 -14.51 12.27
C THR A 208 9.30 -15.15 12.90
N VAL A 209 10.21 -14.31 13.42
CA VAL A 209 11.46 -14.76 14.09
C VAL A 209 11.17 -15.64 15.32
N HIS A 210 9.97 -15.50 15.92
CA HIS A 210 9.52 -16.32 17.03
C HIS A 210 8.49 -17.36 16.54
N ALA A 211 8.80 -18.65 16.71
CA ALA A 211 7.99 -19.75 16.18
C ALA A 211 6.54 -19.77 16.72
N ASP A 212 6.34 -19.29 17.95
CA ASP A 212 5.04 -19.12 18.63
C ASP A 212 4.17 -18.00 18.04
N ARG A 213 4.75 -17.14 17.18
CA ARG A 213 4.05 -16.06 16.47
C ARG A 213 3.87 -16.36 14.99
N THR A 214 4.03 -17.62 14.59
CA THR A 214 3.71 -18.07 13.24
C THR A 214 2.26 -18.47 13.14
N PHE A 215 1.57 -18.00 12.10
CA PHE A 215 0.20 -18.40 11.83
C PHE A 215 -0.02 -18.58 10.34
N THR A 216 -1.02 -19.39 10.01
CA THR A 216 -1.48 -19.60 8.64
C THR A 216 -2.99 -19.43 8.63
N VAL A 217 -3.48 -18.54 7.79
CA VAL A 217 -4.91 -18.38 7.53
C VAL A 217 -5.20 -19.00 6.18
N MET A 218 -6.12 -19.96 6.16
CA MET A 218 -6.67 -20.48 4.92
C MET A 218 -7.98 -19.75 4.63
N CYS A 219 -8.14 -19.29 3.39
CA CYS A 219 -9.29 -18.52 2.94
C CYS A 219 -9.56 -17.27 3.80
N PRO A 220 -8.60 -16.32 3.88
CA PRO A 220 -8.81 -15.10 4.66
C PRO A 220 -9.99 -14.31 4.12
N PHE A 221 -10.86 -13.87 5.03
CA PHE A 221 -11.97 -12.98 4.77
C PHE A 221 -11.79 -11.74 5.63
N PHE A 222 -11.58 -10.59 4.98
CA PHE A 222 -11.38 -9.32 5.68
C PHE A 222 -12.33 -8.27 5.12
N LEU A 223 -13.16 -7.71 6.00
CA LEU A 223 -14.10 -6.65 5.65
C LEU A 223 -13.85 -5.43 6.54
N ALA A 224 -13.87 -4.27 5.93
CA ALA A 224 -13.84 -3.01 6.65
C ALA A 224 -14.94 -2.09 6.11
N ALA A 225 -15.79 -1.59 7.00
CA ALA A 225 -16.77 -0.59 6.64
C ALA A 225 -16.69 0.58 7.61
N GLY A 226 -16.82 1.81 7.14
CA GLY A 226 -16.64 2.95 8.04
C GLY A 226 -16.86 4.30 7.40
N ALA A 227 -16.48 5.34 8.12
CA ALA A 227 -16.46 6.71 7.62
C ALA A 227 -15.04 7.17 7.31
N LEU A 228 -14.87 7.91 6.21
CA LEU A 228 -13.64 8.61 5.88
C LEU A 228 -13.93 10.10 5.75
N HIS A 229 -12.99 10.91 6.23
CA HIS A 229 -12.90 12.30 5.81
C HIS A 229 -12.34 12.37 4.40
N VAL A 230 -12.69 13.44 3.68
CA VAL A 230 -12.22 13.66 2.30
C VAL A 230 -10.69 13.74 2.23
N GLU A 231 -10.02 14.16 3.30
CA GLU A 231 -8.57 14.21 3.38
C GLU A 231 -7.89 12.86 3.66
N ASP A 232 -8.63 11.87 4.18
CA ASP A 232 -8.05 10.61 4.66
C ASP A 232 -7.47 9.75 3.53
N PRO A 233 -8.13 9.58 2.37
CA PRO A 233 -7.57 8.79 1.28
C PRO A 233 -6.63 9.59 0.37
N LEU A 234 -6.34 10.87 0.67
CA LEU A 234 -5.51 11.71 -0.20
C LEU A 234 -4.15 11.13 -0.53
N ASP A 235 -3.52 10.47 0.44
CA ASP A 235 -2.22 9.84 0.23
C ASP A 235 -2.29 8.79 -0.90
N LEU A 236 -3.45 8.15 -1.11
CA LEU A 236 -3.67 7.19 -2.20
C LEU A 236 -3.80 7.85 -3.58
N TYR A 237 -4.30 9.10 -3.67
CA TYR A 237 -4.48 9.82 -4.95
C TYR A 237 -3.33 10.79 -5.26
N VAL A 238 -2.58 11.21 -4.25
CA VAL A 238 -1.50 12.19 -4.42
C VAL A 238 -0.14 11.53 -4.61
N LEU A 239 0.15 10.46 -3.87
CA LEU A 239 1.43 9.74 -3.94
C LEU A 239 1.35 8.62 -4.99
N ASN A 240 1.76 7.41 -4.61
CA ASN A 240 1.52 6.18 -5.34
C ASN A 240 0.64 5.28 -4.47
N ASP A 241 -0.15 4.44 -5.12
CA ASP A 241 -0.89 3.34 -4.50
C ASP A 241 -0.16 2.01 -4.77
N PRO A 242 1.01 1.76 -4.15
CA PRO A 242 1.84 0.60 -4.45
C PRO A 242 1.17 -0.74 -4.10
N LEU A 243 0.09 -0.70 -3.33
CA LEU A 243 -0.65 -1.87 -2.86
C LEU A 243 -2.00 -2.02 -3.59
N GLY A 244 -2.33 -1.13 -4.53
CA GLY A 244 -3.60 -1.18 -5.25
C GLY A 244 -4.84 -1.00 -4.35
N VAL A 245 -4.69 -0.33 -3.20
CA VAL A 245 -5.73 -0.07 -2.19
C VAL A 245 -6.87 0.76 -2.81
N ARG A 246 -6.54 1.75 -3.64
CA ARG A 246 -7.50 2.67 -4.26
C ARG A 246 -8.52 1.92 -5.11
N GLY A 247 -8.05 0.98 -5.95
CA GLY A 247 -8.93 0.22 -6.85
C GLY A 247 -9.92 -0.72 -6.12
N ARG A 248 -9.82 -0.85 -4.80
CA ARG A 248 -10.72 -1.69 -3.98
C ARG A 248 -11.44 -0.90 -2.90
N LEU A 249 -11.21 0.41 -2.83
CA LEU A 249 -11.88 1.30 -1.89
C LEU A 249 -13.24 1.68 -2.48
N GLY A 250 -14.31 1.07 -1.99
CA GLY A 250 -15.66 1.49 -2.35
C GLY A 250 -15.99 2.79 -1.63
N LEU A 251 -15.98 3.91 -2.36
CA LEU A 251 -16.33 5.22 -1.82
C LEU A 251 -17.79 5.55 -2.14
N LEU A 252 -18.58 5.77 -1.10
CA LEU A 252 -19.97 6.18 -1.22
C LEU A 252 -20.17 7.54 -0.58
N TYR A 253 -20.80 8.45 -1.33
CA TYR A 253 -21.27 9.71 -0.80
C TYR A 253 -22.80 9.72 -0.78
N ALA A 254 -23.39 10.20 0.32
CA ALA A 254 -24.80 10.56 0.36
C ALA A 254 -24.97 11.81 1.21
N ARG A 255 -25.80 12.74 0.72
CA ARG A 255 -26.04 14.01 1.41
C ARG A 255 -26.66 13.75 2.79
N PRO A 256 -26.11 14.32 3.89
CA PRO A 256 -26.71 14.22 5.21
C PRO A 256 -28.17 14.68 5.21
N THR A 257 -29.01 13.98 5.98
CA THR A 257 -30.42 14.32 6.15
C THR A 257 -30.61 15.15 7.41
N PHE A 258 -31.24 16.32 7.30
CA PHE A 258 -31.60 17.14 8.45
C PHE A 258 -33.10 17.09 8.66
N LYS A 259 -33.54 16.22 9.58
CA LYS A 259 -34.95 16.10 9.99
C LYS A 259 -35.19 16.80 11.33
N ARG A 260 -36.40 17.29 11.56
CA ARG A 260 -36.80 17.86 12.86
C ARG A 260 -36.97 16.76 13.90
N ALA A 261 -36.78 17.09 15.18
CA ALA A 261 -36.87 16.13 16.28
C ALA A 261 -38.17 15.30 16.26
N ALA A 262 -39.33 15.95 16.05
CA ALA A 262 -40.62 15.27 15.97
C ALA A 262 -40.68 14.20 14.87
N GLU A 263 -40.10 14.47 13.69
CA GLU A 263 -40.07 13.53 12.57
C GLU A 263 -39.14 12.34 12.87
N VAL A 264 -38.05 12.57 13.62
CA VAL A 264 -37.13 11.52 14.07
C VAL A 264 -37.79 10.65 15.14
N GLU A 265 -38.49 11.26 16.10
CA GLU A 265 -39.24 10.56 17.15
C GLU A 265 -40.36 9.70 16.58
N GLU A 266 -41.14 10.23 15.62
CA GLU A 266 -42.18 9.49 14.91
C GLU A 266 -41.59 8.30 14.15
N ALA A 267 -40.50 8.51 13.40
CA ALA A 267 -39.81 7.45 12.69
C ALA A 267 -39.26 6.38 13.64
N ALA A 268 -38.63 6.76 14.76
CA ALA A 268 -38.14 5.83 15.76
C ALA A 268 -39.29 5.01 16.39
N ALA A 269 -40.41 5.65 16.72
CA ALA A 269 -41.59 4.99 17.27
C ALA A 269 -42.22 3.98 16.29
N SER A 270 -42.13 4.25 14.99
CA SER A 270 -42.65 3.35 13.94
C SER A 270 -41.89 2.03 13.79
N ILE A 271 -40.62 2.01 14.22
CA ILE A 271 -39.75 0.82 14.11
C ILE A 271 -39.76 0.06 15.43
N THR A 272 -39.71 0.77 16.54
CA THR A 272 -39.74 0.16 17.87
C THR A 272 -40.49 1.04 18.86
N LEU A 273 -41.50 0.45 19.52
CA LEU A 273 -42.24 1.08 20.62
C LEU A 273 -41.37 1.40 21.85
N ALA A 274 -40.17 0.82 21.93
CA ALA A 274 -39.21 1.07 23.01
C ALA A 274 -38.04 1.94 22.52
N ARG A 275 -37.67 2.93 23.35
CA ARG A 275 -36.58 3.90 23.14
C ARG A 275 -35.18 3.27 22.91
N PHE A 276 -35.03 1.96 23.10
CA PHE A 276 -33.77 1.18 23.05
C PHE A 276 -33.89 -0.15 22.26
N GLY A 277 -34.77 -0.22 21.25
CA GLY A 277 -35.09 -1.47 20.56
C GLY A 277 -34.43 -1.70 19.20
N LEU A 278 -33.74 -0.70 18.65
CA LEU A 278 -33.28 -0.73 17.26
C LEU A 278 -32.15 -1.75 17.05
N GLU A 279 -31.15 -1.74 17.94
CA GLU A 279 -30.06 -2.72 17.97
C GLU A 279 -30.60 -4.15 18.05
N ALA A 280 -31.58 -4.38 18.94
CA ALA A 280 -32.19 -5.70 19.14
C ALA A 280 -32.98 -6.16 17.92
N SER A 281 -33.73 -5.26 17.27
CA SER A 281 -34.46 -5.54 16.03
C SER A 281 -33.52 -5.92 14.89
N ILE A 282 -32.45 -5.16 14.69
CA ILE A 282 -31.42 -5.46 13.68
C ILE A 282 -30.73 -6.78 14.02
N THR A 283 -30.29 -6.95 15.26
CA THR A 283 -29.66 -8.17 15.76
C THR A 283 -30.50 -9.41 15.48
N GLY A 284 -31.82 -9.35 15.71
CA GLY A 284 -32.73 -10.47 15.43
C GLY A 284 -32.69 -10.95 13.98
N VAL A 285 -32.64 -10.01 13.03
CA VAL A 285 -32.54 -10.32 11.59
C VAL A 285 -31.19 -10.97 11.27
N PHE A 286 -30.09 -10.38 11.74
CA PHE A 286 -28.75 -10.84 11.38
C PHE A 286 -28.28 -12.10 12.14
N LYS A 287 -28.88 -12.41 13.29
CA LYS A 287 -28.70 -13.72 13.96
C LYS A 287 -29.10 -14.88 13.06
N ALA A 288 -30.16 -14.73 12.27
CA ALA A 288 -30.58 -15.75 11.31
C ALA A 288 -29.50 -15.96 10.24
N VAL A 289 -28.93 -14.87 9.71
CA VAL A 289 -27.83 -14.92 8.73
C VAL A 289 -26.63 -15.67 9.32
N ALA A 290 -26.16 -15.28 10.50
CA ALA A 290 -25.03 -15.94 11.17
C ALA A 290 -25.28 -17.45 11.36
N SER A 291 -26.49 -17.84 11.79
CA SER A 291 -26.83 -19.25 12.04
C SER A 291 -26.89 -20.09 10.76
N VAL A 292 -27.32 -19.51 9.65
CA VAL A 292 -27.45 -20.16 8.35
C VAL A 292 -26.10 -20.37 7.67
N HIS A 293 -25.11 -19.52 7.99
CA HIS A 293 -23.78 -19.53 7.39
C HIS A 293 -22.68 -20.10 8.28
N ASP A 294 -22.94 -20.28 9.57
CA ASP A 294 -22.02 -21.01 10.43
C ASP A 294 -22.29 -22.54 10.32
N PRO A 295 -21.33 -23.34 9.84
CA PRO A 295 -21.52 -24.79 9.69
C PRO A 295 -21.81 -25.49 11.02
N VAL A 296 -21.40 -24.89 12.15
CA VAL A 296 -21.62 -25.40 13.50
C VAL A 296 -23.05 -25.16 13.96
N HIS A 297 -23.70 -24.11 13.47
CA HIS A 297 -25.05 -23.69 13.88
C HIS A 297 -26.12 -23.93 12.81
N SER A 298 -25.74 -24.40 11.62
CA SER A 298 -26.67 -24.62 10.51
C SER A 298 -27.59 -25.82 10.75
N VAL A 299 -28.86 -25.63 10.35
CA VAL A 299 -29.91 -26.66 10.38
C VAL A 299 -29.67 -27.76 9.33
N SER A 300 -28.92 -27.47 8.26
CA SER A 300 -28.67 -28.43 7.17
C SER A 300 -27.18 -28.47 6.79
N PRO A 301 -26.40 -29.37 7.43
CA PRO A 301 -24.98 -29.55 7.11
C PRO A 301 -24.71 -29.92 5.65
N ALA A 302 -25.69 -30.54 4.96
CA ALA A 302 -25.60 -30.90 3.55
C ALA A 302 -25.51 -29.70 2.59
N GLN A 303 -25.81 -28.48 3.06
CA GLN A 303 -25.66 -27.25 2.28
C GLN A 303 -24.22 -26.74 2.21
N PHE A 304 -23.29 -27.40 2.89
CA PHE A 304 -21.88 -27.01 2.92
C PHE A 304 -20.99 -28.04 2.24
N GLU A 305 -20.05 -27.54 1.44
CA GLU A 305 -18.97 -28.34 0.86
C GLU A 305 -17.65 -28.12 1.61
N SER A 306 -16.91 -29.21 1.83
CA SER A 306 -15.62 -29.13 2.52
C SER A 306 -14.48 -28.82 1.55
N PHE A 307 -13.63 -27.85 1.89
CA PHE A 307 -12.40 -27.54 1.18
C PHE A 307 -11.31 -27.10 2.17
N LYS A 308 -10.17 -27.82 2.15
CA LYS A 308 -9.01 -27.56 3.02
C LYS A 308 -9.35 -27.41 4.51
N GLY A 309 -10.32 -28.19 5.00
CA GLY A 309 -10.77 -28.17 6.39
C GLY A 309 -11.80 -27.08 6.73
N PHE A 310 -12.30 -26.33 5.75
CA PHE A 310 -13.37 -25.34 5.90
C PHE A 310 -14.63 -25.83 5.21
N HIS A 311 -15.80 -25.45 5.76
CA HIS A 311 -17.11 -25.76 5.19
C HIS A 311 -17.66 -24.49 4.53
N PHE A 312 -17.87 -24.54 3.22
CA PHE A 312 -18.36 -23.42 2.43
C PHE A 312 -19.79 -23.65 1.98
N ARG A 313 -20.61 -22.63 2.11
CA ARG A 313 -21.95 -22.59 1.54
C ARG A 313 -21.85 -22.01 0.13
N ILE A 314 -22.21 -22.82 -0.87
CA ILE A 314 -22.02 -22.45 -2.27
C ILE A 314 -23.25 -21.74 -2.81
N TYR A 315 -22.99 -20.63 -3.48
CA TYR A 315 -23.97 -19.86 -4.21
C TYR A 315 -23.69 -19.92 -5.71
N THR A 316 -24.76 -20.06 -6.49
CA THR A 316 -24.74 -19.97 -7.96
C THR A 316 -25.31 -18.64 -8.42
N LEU A 317 -24.76 -18.09 -9.49
CA LEU A 317 -25.29 -16.89 -10.12
C LEU A 317 -26.66 -17.13 -10.73
N SER A 318 -27.55 -16.13 -10.65
CA SER A 318 -28.72 -16.08 -11.52
C SER A 318 -28.29 -15.94 -12.99
N ALA A 319 -29.19 -16.24 -13.94
CA ALA A 319 -28.87 -16.14 -15.37
C ALA A 319 -28.38 -14.73 -15.76
N GLU A 320 -29.05 -13.68 -15.27
CA GLU A 320 -28.67 -12.28 -15.48
C GLU A 320 -27.32 -11.94 -14.84
N ALA A 321 -27.10 -12.35 -13.59
CA ALA A 321 -25.86 -12.09 -12.87
C ALA A 321 -24.68 -12.84 -13.50
N ARG A 322 -24.93 -14.02 -14.09
CA ARG A 322 -23.94 -14.77 -14.87
C ARG A 322 -23.55 -14.03 -16.14
N THR A 323 -24.51 -13.49 -16.89
CA THR A 323 -24.22 -12.68 -18.09
C THR A 323 -23.40 -11.44 -17.74
N ALA A 324 -23.80 -10.71 -16.69
CA ALA A 324 -23.04 -9.54 -16.22
C ALA A 324 -21.63 -9.93 -15.74
N PHE A 325 -21.51 -11.04 -15.02
CA PHE A 325 -20.22 -11.58 -14.60
C PHE A 325 -19.31 -11.86 -15.80
N HIS A 326 -19.80 -12.56 -16.83
CA HIS A 326 -19.00 -12.87 -18.01
C HIS A 326 -18.53 -11.60 -18.73
N HIS A 327 -19.44 -10.66 -18.99
CA HIS A 327 -19.09 -9.40 -19.64
C HIS A 327 -17.96 -8.68 -18.91
N VAL A 328 -18.12 -8.49 -17.59
CA VAL A 328 -17.13 -7.79 -16.77
C VAL A 328 -15.83 -8.58 -16.66
N PHE A 329 -15.91 -9.90 -16.46
CA PHE A 329 -14.74 -10.76 -16.37
C PHE A 329 -13.95 -10.73 -17.68
N ASP A 330 -14.62 -10.76 -18.83
CA ASP A 330 -13.99 -10.71 -20.15
C ASP A 330 -13.38 -9.32 -20.41
N GLU A 331 -14.08 -8.23 -20.07
CA GLU A 331 -13.53 -6.87 -20.15
C GLU A 331 -12.27 -6.70 -19.29
N HIS A 332 -12.30 -7.19 -18.05
CA HIS A 332 -11.13 -7.16 -17.18
C HIS A 332 -10.01 -8.06 -17.72
N THR A 333 -10.33 -9.26 -18.18
CA THR A 333 -9.33 -10.17 -18.76
C THR A 333 -8.65 -9.52 -19.95
N LYS A 334 -9.42 -8.87 -20.84
CA LYS A 334 -8.91 -8.11 -21.97
C LYS A 334 -8.02 -6.95 -21.53
N ALA A 335 -8.45 -6.15 -20.55
CA ALA A 335 -7.64 -5.05 -20.02
C ALA A 335 -6.33 -5.56 -19.37
N HIS A 336 -6.38 -6.70 -18.66
CA HIS A 336 -5.21 -7.35 -18.09
C HIS A 336 -4.27 -7.90 -19.17
N GLU A 337 -4.80 -8.46 -20.25
CA GLU A 337 -4.00 -8.89 -21.41
C GLU A 337 -3.33 -7.70 -22.08
N GLU A 338 -4.06 -6.61 -22.32
CA GLU A 338 -3.54 -5.37 -22.89
C GLU A 338 -2.45 -4.76 -21.99
N ALA A 339 -2.71 -4.62 -20.69
CA ALA A 339 -1.72 -4.14 -19.73
C ALA A 339 -0.50 -5.07 -19.65
N ARG A 340 -0.71 -6.38 -19.67
CA ARG A 340 0.39 -7.36 -19.71
C ARG A 340 1.20 -7.24 -21.00
N LEU A 341 0.57 -6.98 -22.14
CA LEU A 341 1.27 -6.80 -23.42
C LEU A 341 2.10 -5.52 -23.42
N VAL A 342 1.57 -4.42 -22.88
CA VAL A 342 2.32 -3.16 -22.65
C VAL A 342 3.47 -3.41 -21.68
N ASN A 343 3.22 -4.03 -20.54
CA ASN A 343 4.23 -4.38 -19.54
C ASN A 343 5.29 -5.34 -20.09
N MET A 344 4.93 -6.29 -20.96
CA MET A 344 5.88 -7.18 -21.65
C MET A 344 6.70 -6.44 -22.71
N ALA A 345 6.12 -5.46 -23.40
CA ALA A 345 6.83 -4.60 -24.34
C ALA A 345 7.82 -3.68 -23.61
N GLU A 346 7.43 -3.14 -22.45
CA GLU A 346 8.29 -2.35 -21.56
C GLU A 346 9.37 -3.21 -20.89
N ALA A 347 9.06 -4.45 -20.47
CA ALA A 347 10.00 -5.40 -19.90
C ALA A 347 11.07 -5.88 -20.89
N LYS A 348 10.77 -5.92 -22.19
CA LYS A 348 11.77 -6.18 -23.24
C LYS A 348 12.74 -5.01 -23.43
N TYR A 349 12.37 -3.80 -23.00
CA TYR A 349 13.22 -2.61 -23.06
C TYR A 349 14.04 -2.38 -21.78
N HIS A 350 13.57 -2.87 -20.62
CA HIS A 350 14.26 -2.68 -19.35
C HIS A 350 14.47 -4.01 -18.61
N SER A 351 15.70 -4.53 -18.68
CA SER A 351 16.11 -5.64 -17.81
C SER A 351 16.12 -5.18 -16.34
N LYS A 352 15.19 -5.74 -15.54
CA LYS A 352 15.11 -5.71 -14.06
C LYS A 352 14.65 -4.42 -13.39
N ASP A 353 13.55 -3.84 -13.84
CA ASP A 353 12.69 -3.08 -12.93
C ASP A 353 11.44 -3.91 -12.63
N GLU A 354 11.16 -4.13 -11.35
CA GLU A 354 9.89 -4.70 -10.89
C GLU A 354 8.78 -3.73 -11.28
N ILE A 355 7.99 -4.15 -12.26
CA ILE A 355 6.87 -3.41 -12.82
C ILE A 355 5.83 -3.23 -11.71
N PRO A 356 5.31 -2.01 -11.47
CA PRO A 356 4.21 -1.82 -10.54
C PRO A 356 3.03 -2.68 -10.99
N SER A 357 2.46 -3.46 -10.06
CA SER A 357 1.21 -4.18 -10.30
C SER A 357 0.10 -3.17 -10.63
N SER A 358 -0.13 -2.95 -11.93
CA SER A 358 -1.16 -2.09 -12.45
C SER A 358 -2.53 -2.70 -12.14
N GLN A 359 -3.15 -2.08 -11.14
CA GLN A 359 -4.57 -1.99 -10.74
C GLN A 359 -5.45 -3.25 -10.68
N PRO A 360 -6.11 -3.48 -9.53
CA PRO A 360 -6.94 -4.65 -9.30
C PRO A 360 -8.43 -4.34 -9.49
N GLY A 361 -9.10 -5.10 -10.36
CA GLY A 361 -10.54 -5.31 -10.31
C GLY A 361 -10.79 -6.81 -10.24
N GLY A 362 -10.56 -7.42 -9.07
CA GLY A 362 -11.08 -8.77 -8.85
C GLY A 362 -12.61 -8.74 -9.00
N PRO A 363 -13.27 -9.82 -9.45
CA PRO A 363 -14.71 -9.86 -9.65
C PRO A 363 -15.45 -9.88 -8.30
N TYR A 364 -15.31 -8.83 -7.50
CA TYR A 364 -15.98 -8.71 -6.23
C TYR A 364 -17.41 -8.23 -6.50
N LEU A 365 -18.34 -9.20 -6.51
CA LEU A 365 -19.78 -9.01 -6.30
C LEU A 365 -20.49 -8.00 -7.22
N ARG A 366 -20.16 -7.96 -8.52
CA ARG A 366 -21.07 -7.42 -9.53
C ARG A 366 -22.19 -8.43 -9.83
N THR A 367 -23.09 -8.63 -8.89
CA THR A 367 -24.13 -9.65 -9.02
C THR A 367 -25.52 -9.02 -8.87
N GLY A 368 -26.25 -8.99 -9.99
CA GLY A 368 -27.61 -8.44 -10.12
C GLY A 368 -27.64 -6.94 -10.45
N ALA A 369 -28.73 -6.49 -11.09
CA ALA A 369 -28.90 -5.10 -11.55
C ALA A 369 -28.70 -4.03 -10.45
N ALA A 370 -29.01 -4.35 -9.20
CA ALA A 370 -28.78 -3.45 -8.06
C ALA A 370 -27.32 -3.46 -7.56
N GLY A 371 -26.61 -4.59 -7.67
CA GLY A 371 -25.19 -4.69 -7.31
C GLY A 371 -24.29 -3.97 -8.32
N SER A 372 -24.60 -4.07 -9.61
CA SER A 372 -23.93 -3.28 -10.64
C SER A 372 -24.15 -1.78 -10.44
N VAL A 373 -25.38 -1.37 -10.11
CA VAL A 373 -25.68 0.05 -9.80
C VAL A 373 -24.85 0.58 -8.64
N LEU A 374 -24.69 -0.19 -7.56
CA LEU A 374 -23.88 0.22 -6.43
C LEU A 374 -22.40 0.35 -6.80
N SER A 375 -21.85 -0.64 -7.51
CA SER A 375 -20.47 -0.62 -8.01
C SER A 375 -20.24 0.57 -8.93
N ASP A 376 -21.10 0.76 -9.94
CA ASP A 376 -20.98 1.83 -10.92
C ASP A 376 -21.07 3.21 -10.26
N TYR A 377 -21.91 3.35 -9.24
CA TYR A 377 -22.02 4.57 -8.45
C TYR A 377 -20.74 4.85 -7.67
N MET A 378 -20.22 3.86 -6.95
CA MET A 378 -18.96 4.00 -6.21
C MET A 378 -17.79 4.33 -7.14
N ASP A 379 -17.73 3.72 -8.32
CA ASP A 379 -16.72 4.01 -9.35
C ASP A 379 -16.84 5.45 -9.87
N ARG A 380 -18.05 5.99 -9.99
CA ARG A 380 -18.26 7.40 -10.36
C ARG A 380 -17.84 8.36 -9.24
N VAL A 381 -18.17 8.06 -7.99
CA VAL A 381 -17.74 8.83 -6.82
C VAL A 381 -16.21 8.86 -6.71
N ASP A 382 -15.55 7.70 -6.88
CA ASP A 382 -14.09 7.59 -6.90
C ASP A 382 -13.47 8.45 -8.00
N ARG A 383 -14.01 8.39 -9.23
CA ARG A 383 -13.54 9.22 -10.35
C ARG A 383 -13.70 10.71 -10.09
N ILE A 384 -14.87 11.16 -9.60
CA ILE A 384 -15.10 12.58 -9.26
C ILE A 384 -14.04 13.05 -8.26
N PHE A 385 -13.77 12.25 -7.23
CA PHE A 385 -12.75 12.58 -6.24
C PHE A 385 -11.34 12.65 -6.88
N ALA A 386 -10.99 11.65 -7.69
CA ALA A 386 -9.69 11.59 -8.36
C ALA A 386 -9.47 12.79 -9.31
N ASP A 387 -10.48 13.12 -10.11
CA ASP A 387 -10.47 14.24 -11.04
C ASP A 387 -10.38 15.57 -10.30
N PHE A 388 -11.11 15.72 -9.19
CA PHE A 388 -11.03 16.90 -8.34
C PHE A 388 -9.62 17.10 -7.75
N VAL A 389 -8.99 16.04 -7.25
CA VAL A 389 -7.60 16.10 -6.76
C VAL A 389 -6.62 16.45 -7.89
N ALA A 390 -6.85 15.94 -9.11
CA ALA A 390 -6.03 16.28 -10.27
C ALA A 390 -6.19 17.75 -10.69
N ASP A 391 -7.41 18.28 -10.66
CA ASP A 391 -7.70 19.70 -10.94
C ASP A 391 -7.10 20.63 -9.88
N LEU A 392 -7.22 20.28 -8.59
CA LEU A 392 -6.53 21.02 -7.52
C LEU A 392 -5.01 21.06 -7.72
N LYS A 393 -4.43 19.95 -8.20
CA LYS A 393 -3.01 19.91 -8.57
C LYS A 393 -2.69 20.89 -9.70
N ALA A 394 -3.51 20.90 -10.75
CA ALA A 394 -3.30 21.78 -11.91
C ALA A 394 -3.46 23.28 -11.55
N ARG A 395 -4.44 23.65 -10.73
CA ARG A 395 -4.70 25.05 -10.33
C ARG A 395 -3.58 25.67 -9.49
N LEU A 396 -2.83 24.85 -8.76
CA LEU A 396 -1.73 25.29 -7.90
C LEU A 396 -0.37 25.27 -8.58
N GLU A 397 -0.25 24.66 -9.75
CA GLU A 397 0.96 24.78 -10.56
C GLU A 397 0.96 26.17 -11.22
N PRO A 398 2.02 26.99 -11.03
CA PRO A 398 2.06 28.32 -11.63
C PRO A 398 1.93 28.19 -13.15
N PRO A 399 1.25 29.13 -13.83
CA PRO A 399 1.13 29.10 -15.28
C PRO A 399 2.56 29.10 -15.85
N GLN A 400 2.96 27.97 -16.44
CA GLN A 400 4.23 27.88 -17.13
C GLN A 400 4.19 28.92 -18.25
N ALA A 401 4.98 29.97 -18.11
CA ALA A 401 5.20 30.94 -19.17
C ALA A 401 5.57 30.15 -20.43
N THR A 402 4.77 30.37 -21.47
CA THR A 402 4.96 29.84 -22.82
C THR A 402 6.34 30.25 -23.32
N ALA A 403 7.33 29.39 -23.11
CA ALA A 403 8.61 29.43 -23.78
C ALA A 403 8.71 28.18 -24.67
N ASN A 404 8.45 28.41 -25.94
CA ASN A 404 8.60 27.54 -27.11
C ASN A 404 9.45 26.26 -26.89
N GLY A 405 8.76 25.12 -26.96
CA GLY A 405 9.18 23.91 -27.67
C GLY A 405 10.54 23.30 -27.33
N ARG A 406 10.59 22.41 -26.33
CA ARG A 406 10.80 20.95 -26.51
C ARG A 406 10.89 20.22 -25.16
N ALA A 407 10.07 19.18 -25.06
CA ALA A 407 10.15 18.01 -24.17
C ALA A 407 10.10 18.22 -22.63
N GLY A 408 8.86 18.26 -22.12
CA GLY A 408 8.36 17.51 -20.97
C GLY A 408 9.18 17.50 -19.66
N SER A 409 8.74 18.30 -18.68
CA SER A 409 9.07 18.05 -17.27
C SER A 409 7.86 18.33 -16.38
N GLY A 410 7.32 17.26 -15.80
CA GLY A 410 6.18 17.27 -14.88
C GLY A 410 6.54 17.46 -13.40
N ALA A 411 5.53 17.99 -12.68
CA ALA A 411 5.21 17.99 -11.25
C ALA A 411 6.25 17.48 -10.21
N GLY A 412 6.74 18.39 -9.36
CA GLY A 412 7.61 18.08 -8.22
C GLY A 412 6.85 17.67 -6.94
N GLY A 413 6.79 16.37 -6.64
CA GLY A 413 6.68 15.85 -5.27
C GLY A 413 8.06 15.87 -4.59
N ARG A 414 8.13 15.95 -3.26
CA ARG A 414 9.42 15.84 -2.55
C ARG A 414 9.93 14.43 -2.79
N ALA A 415 10.99 14.32 -3.59
CA ALA A 415 11.58 13.06 -4.00
C ALA A 415 11.78 12.16 -2.77
N SER A 416 11.35 10.89 -2.85
CA SER A 416 11.69 9.90 -1.82
C SER A 416 13.21 9.89 -1.59
N MET A 417 13.70 9.45 -0.42
CA MET A 417 15.15 9.36 -0.19
C MET A 417 15.87 8.61 -1.32
N ARG A 418 15.23 7.57 -1.86
CA ARG A 418 15.72 6.83 -3.03
C ARG A 418 15.80 7.70 -4.29
N GLN A 419 14.77 8.50 -4.58
CA GLN A 419 14.76 9.44 -5.70
C GLN A 419 15.75 10.60 -5.51
N GLN A 420 15.92 11.13 -4.30
CA GLN A 420 16.93 12.16 -4.01
C GLN A 420 18.34 11.63 -4.24
N LEU A 421 18.61 10.41 -3.76
CA LEU A 421 19.88 9.74 -4.03
C LEU A 421 20.06 9.49 -5.52
N GLN A 422 19.03 9.01 -6.21
CA GLN A 422 19.08 8.79 -7.66
C GLN A 422 19.38 10.09 -8.42
N GLN A 423 18.72 11.20 -8.09
CA GLN A 423 19.00 12.53 -8.65
C GLN A 423 20.47 12.94 -8.44
N ILE A 424 21.03 12.69 -7.25
CA ILE A 424 22.46 12.95 -6.99
C ILE A 424 23.36 12.02 -7.83
N LEU A 425 22.99 10.75 -7.94
CA LEU A 425 23.72 9.75 -8.71
C LEU A 425 23.63 9.98 -10.23
N ASP A 426 22.72 10.84 -10.68
CA ASP A 426 22.54 11.23 -12.08
C ASP A 426 23.12 12.62 -12.41
N LEU A 427 23.71 13.32 -11.42
CA LEU A 427 24.28 14.65 -11.63
C LEU A 427 25.31 14.68 -12.78
N PRO A 428 25.22 15.65 -13.70
CA PRO A 428 26.22 15.83 -14.74
C PRO A 428 27.52 16.40 -14.16
N THR A 429 28.61 16.28 -14.92
CA THR A 429 29.94 16.81 -14.55
C THR A 429 29.90 18.29 -14.18
N ALA A 430 29.08 19.09 -14.87
CA ALA A 430 28.97 20.52 -14.62
C ALA A 430 28.53 20.85 -13.18
N SER A 431 27.66 20.03 -12.58
CA SER A 431 27.11 20.25 -11.23
C SER A 431 28.14 20.22 -10.10
N PHE A 432 29.36 19.75 -10.37
CA PHE A 432 30.44 19.72 -9.40
C PHE A 432 31.26 21.00 -9.37
N ARG A 433 31.17 21.86 -10.40
CA ARG A 433 31.95 23.10 -10.49
C ARG A 433 31.42 24.21 -9.57
N ASP A 434 30.13 24.20 -9.29
CA ASP A 434 29.43 25.26 -8.54
C ASP A 434 29.20 24.90 -7.05
N LEU A 435 29.98 23.96 -6.51
CA LEU A 435 29.88 23.59 -5.10
C LEU A 435 30.45 24.68 -4.20
N SER A 436 29.81 24.90 -3.04
CA SER A 436 30.38 25.79 -2.03
C SER A 436 31.76 25.28 -1.56
N PRO A 437 32.69 26.16 -1.16
CA PRO A 437 34.04 25.77 -0.74
C PRO A 437 34.07 24.66 0.32
N ALA A 438 33.18 24.74 1.32
CA ALA A 438 33.04 23.73 2.36
C ALA A 438 32.60 22.36 1.80
N ASN A 439 31.61 22.35 0.91
CA ASN A 439 31.11 21.11 0.30
C ASN A 439 32.12 20.50 -0.66
N ALA A 440 32.87 21.34 -1.39
CA ALA A 440 33.95 20.93 -2.28
C ALA A 440 35.10 20.27 -1.50
N ALA A 441 35.51 20.86 -0.37
CA ALA A 441 36.54 20.30 0.50
C ALA A 441 36.14 18.91 1.05
N ILE A 442 34.92 18.79 1.59
CA ILE A 442 34.37 17.51 2.08
C ILE A 442 34.33 16.46 0.96
N LEU A 443 33.86 16.85 -0.24
CA LEU A 443 33.75 15.96 -1.38
C LEU A 443 35.11 15.38 -1.81
N VAL A 444 36.14 16.21 -1.91
CA VAL A 444 37.49 15.78 -2.29
C VAL A 444 38.10 14.86 -1.22
N GLN A 445 37.93 15.19 0.06
CA GLN A 445 38.41 14.34 1.16
C GLN A 445 37.69 12.98 1.16
N LEU A 446 36.38 12.95 0.95
CA LEU A 446 35.62 11.70 0.78
C LEU A 446 36.14 10.90 -0.40
N CYS A 447 36.34 11.51 -1.57
CA CYS A 447 36.87 10.80 -2.75
C CYS A 447 38.23 10.16 -2.46
N ARG A 448 39.16 10.88 -1.81
CA ARG A 448 40.46 10.34 -1.37
C ARG A 448 40.28 9.15 -0.41
N ALA A 449 39.41 9.29 0.58
CA ALA A 449 39.14 8.23 1.55
C ALA A 449 38.57 6.96 0.89
N LEU A 450 37.66 7.10 -0.08
CA LEU A 450 37.11 5.97 -0.85
C LEU A 450 38.19 5.31 -1.69
N LEU A 451 39.02 6.08 -2.40
CA LEU A 451 40.08 5.57 -3.27
C LEU A 451 41.18 4.84 -2.48
N ARG A 452 41.50 5.30 -1.26
CA ARG A 452 42.47 4.67 -0.35
C ARG A 452 41.96 3.43 0.39
N ARG A 453 40.65 3.20 0.44
CA ARG A 453 40.06 2.09 1.19
C ARG A 453 40.40 0.74 0.57
N ASP A 454 40.77 -0.25 1.38
CA ASP A 454 40.95 -1.63 0.90
C ASP A 454 39.59 -2.27 0.56
N GLY A 455 39.57 -3.04 -0.53
CA GLY A 455 38.39 -3.76 -1.00
C GLY A 455 37.80 -3.25 -2.31
N ALA A 456 37.32 -4.19 -3.12
CA ALA A 456 36.71 -3.92 -4.42
C ALA A 456 35.35 -3.20 -4.30
N TRP A 457 34.53 -3.69 -3.38
CA TRP A 457 33.17 -3.22 -3.14
C TRP A 457 33.12 -2.24 -1.98
N LEU A 458 32.40 -1.15 -2.19
CA LEU A 458 32.10 -0.10 -1.23
C LEU A 458 30.60 -0.12 -0.96
N ASP A 459 30.24 -0.34 0.30
CA ASP A 459 28.87 -0.26 0.80
C ASP A 459 28.72 0.99 1.66
N SER A 460 27.77 1.86 1.34
CA SER A 460 27.52 3.10 2.09
C SER A 460 27.36 2.88 3.61
N SER A 461 26.73 1.78 4.05
CA SER A 461 26.53 1.47 5.47
C SER A 461 27.83 1.15 6.21
N ALA A 462 28.77 0.48 5.56
CA ALA A 462 30.07 0.14 6.13
C ALA A 462 31.05 1.33 6.02
N VAL A 463 30.99 2.06 4.90
CA VAL A 463 31.89 3.17 4.63
C VAL A 463 31.57 4.37 5.52
N LEU A 464 30.30 4.74 5.69
CA LEU A 464 29.90 5.84 6.57
C LEU A 464 30.23 5.58 8.04
N LYS A 465 30.43 4.32 8.44
CA LYS A 465 30.85 3.95 9.79
C LYS A 465 32.37 3.98 10.00
N ALA A 466 33.15 4.11 8.93
CA ALA A 466 34.61 4.08 9.00
C ALA A 466 35.16 5.31 9.74
N PRO A 467 36.14 5.17 10.65
CA PRO A 467 36.63 6.28 11.48
C PRO A 467 37.05 7.52 10.67
N ASN A 468 37.82 7.31 9.59
CA ASN A 468 38.27 8.39 8.71
C ASN A 468 37.13 9.09 7.95
N VAL A 469 36.06 8.37 7.60
CA VAL A 469 34.89 8.95 6.92
C VAL A 469 34.01 9.70 7.92
N LYS A 470 33.87 9.19 9.15
CA LYS A 470 33.16 9.88 10.23
C LYS A 470 33.84 11.20 10.60
N GLU A 471 35.17 11.24 10.62
CA GLU A 471 35.93 12.47 10.86
C GLU A 471 35.67 13.51 9.77
N ILE A 472 35.75 13.12 8.50
CA ILE A 472 35.46 14.01 7.35
C ILE A 472 34.01 14.55 7.40
N LEU A 473 33.06 13.71 7.83
CA LEU A 473 31.63 14.05 7.91
C LEU A 473 31.21 14.62 9.27
N GLY A 474 32.12 14.86 10.20
CA GLY A 474 31.79 15.21 11.59
C GLY A 474 31.00 16.51 11.72
N ALA A 475 31.18 17.45 10.79
CA ALA A 475 30.43 18.70 10.71
C ALA A 475 29.13 18.62 9.90
N VAL A 476 28.84 17.47 9.28
CA VAL A 476 27.66 17.24 8.42
C VAL A 476 26.57 16.54 9.24
N ALA A 477 25.35 17.08 9.19
CA ALA A 477 24.20 16.49 9.86
C ALA A 477 24.00 15.03 9.41
N PRO A 478 23.67 14.09 10.31
CA PRO A 478 23.54 12.65 9.97
C PRO A 478 22.63 12.36 8.78
N ALA A 479 21.56 13.15 8.59
CA ALA A 479 20.62 13.02 7.48
C ALA A 479 21.24 13.36 6.10
N GLU A 480 22.31 14.15 6.07
CA GLU A 480 22.97 14.62 4.83
C GLU A 480 24.24 13.83 4.49
N GLN A 481 24.77 13.05 5.43
CA GLN A 481 25.99 12.26 5.24
C GLN A 481 25.89 11.30 4.04
N LEU A 482 24.72 10.69 3.83
CA LEU A 482 24.49 9.82 2.68
C LEU A 482 24.45 10.58 1.35
N HIS A 483 23.98 11.84 1.34
CA HIS A 483 24.01 12.70 0.15
C HIS A 483 25.44 13.09 -0.24
N HIS A 484 26.30 13.40 0.74
CA HIS A 484 27.72 13.67 0.50
C HIS A 484 28.46 12.44 -0.01
N TYR A 485 28.17 11.26 0.56
CA TYR A 485 28.68 10.00 0.02
C TYR A 485 28.23 9.80 -1.43
N ALA A 486 26.93 9.96 -1.73
CA ALA A 486 26.38 9.82 -3.08
C ALA A 486 27.07 10.73 -4.12
N ARG A 487 27.35 11.98 -3.75
CA ARG A 487 28.12 12.91 -4.61
C ARG A 487 29.54 12.42 -4.86
N ALA A 488 30.22 11.87 -3.84
CA ALA A 488 31.58 11.36 -3.96
C ALA A 488 31.66 10.17 -4.91
N VAL A 489 30.79 9.17 -4.74
CA VAL A 489 30.75 8.02 -5.67
C VAL A 489 30.32 8.46 -7.08
N ARG A 490 29.42 9.43 -7.23
CA ARG A 490 29.08 9.98 -8.56
C ARG A 490 30.28 10.63 -9.25
N LEU A 491 31.02 11.49 -8.55
CA LEU A 491 32.21 12.13 -9.14
C LEU A 491 33.24 11.07 -9.58
N LEU A 492 33.46 10.03 -8.77
CA LEU A 492 34.36 8.94 -9.10
C LEU A 492 33.85 8.06 -10.25
N LYS A 493 32.52 7.90 -10.42
CA LYS A 493 31.91 7.25 -11.60
C LYS A 493 32.18 8.06 -12.87
N LEU A 494 32.00 9.38 -12.83
CA LEU A 494 32.30 10.27 -13.96
C LEU A 494 33.79 10.22 -14.35
N CYS A 495 34.65 9.99 -13.37
CA CYS A 495 36.08 9.72 -13.58
C CYS A 495 36.38 8.30 -14.09
N LYS A 496 35.36 7.45 -14.26
CA LYS A 496 35.45 6.03 -14.59
C LYS A 496 36.34 5.22 -13.63
N LEU A 497 36.54 5.70 -12.40
CA LEU A 497 37.34 5.02 -11.36
C LEU A 497 36.54 3.99 -10.56
N LEU A 498 35.21 4.09 -10.61
CA LEU A 498 34.29 3.11 -10.04
C LEU A 498 33.01 3.02 -10.89
N GLN A 499 32.24 1.95 -10.67
CA GLN A 499 30.85 1.88 -11.07
C GLN A 499 30.00 1.85 -9.80
N MET A 500 28.79 2.41 -9.86
CA MET A 500 27.89 2.46 -8.70
C MET A 500 26.46 2.11 -9.09
N GLY A 501 25.70 1.67 -8.08
CA GLY A 501 24.27 1.44 -8.18
C GLY A 501 23.58 1.56 -6.83
N LEU A 502 22.29 1.82 -6.89
CA LEU A 502 21.43 1.96 -5.73
C LEU A 502 20.76 0.60 -5.45
N GLY A 503 20.96 0.08 -4.25
CA GLY A 503 20.30 -1.12 -3.74
C GLY A 503 19.56 -0.84 -2.44
N THR A 504 19.13 -1.89 -1.77
CA THR A 504 18.47 -1.82 -0.46
C THR A 504 19.09 -2.83 0.50
N ASN A 505 19.15 -2.48 1.77
CA ASN A 505 19.47 -3.46 2.81
C ASN A 505 18.26 -4.41 3.04
N PRO A 506 18.40 -5.48 3.84
CA PRO A 506 17.28 -6.38 4.18
C PRO A 506 16.08 -5.70 4.84
N HIS A 507 16.23 -4.45 5.32
CA HIS A 507 15.19 -3.63 5.93
C HIS A 507 14.61 -2.56 4.98
N GLY A 508 14.93 -2.63 3.67
CA GLY A 508 14.43 -1.69 2.67
C GLY A 508 15.08 -0.29 2.68
N THR A 509 16.06 -0.03 3.55
CA THR A 509 16.80 1.24 3.57
C THR A 509 17.69 1.35 2.32
N PRO A 510 17.65 2.47 1.56
CA PRO A 510 18.52 2.66 0.41
C PRO A 510 20.00 2.57 0.80
N LEU A 511 20.75 1.76 0.04
CA LEU A 511 22.22 1.65 0.14
C LEU A 511 22.84 1.96 -1.21
N ILE A 512 23.99 2.61 -1.20
CA ILE A 512 24.77 2.83 -2.41
C ILE A 512 25.92 1.84 -2.41
N PHE A 513 25.91 0.99 -3.42
CA PHE A 513 27.00 0.06 -3.71
C PHE A 513 27.88 0.65 -4.81
N ALA A 514 29.19 0.60 -4.64
CA ALA A 514 30.13 0.93 -5.68
C ALA A 514 31.23 -0.12 -5.78
N VAL A 515 31.72 -0.37 -6.98
CA VAL A 515 32.83 -1.27 -7.27
C VAL A 515 33.95 -0.49 -7.94
N LYS A 516 35.17 -0.59 -7.39
CA LYS A 516 36.35 0.08 -7.94
C LYS A 516 36.80 -0.56 -9.25
N ARG A 517 37.25 0.26 -10.19
CA ARG A 517 37.83 -0.20 -11.45
C ARG A 517 39.22 -0.79 -11.21
N VAL A 518 39.51 -1.94 -11.82
CA VAL A 518 40.90 -2.40 -11.98
C VAL A 518 41.57 -1.49 -13.02
N LEU A 519 42.62 -0.77 -12.62
CA LEU A 519 43.33 0.10 -13.54
C LEU A 519 44.01 -0.74 -14.63
N PRO A 520 44.11 -0.24 -15.87
CA PRO A 520 44.93 -0.87 -16.89
C PRO A 520 46.38 -1.06 -16.44
N SER A 521 47.12 -1.98 -17.05
CA SER A 521 48.56 -2.14 -16.81
C SER A 521 49.29 -0.82 -17.07
N ALA A 522 50.41 -0.56 -16.38
CA ALA A 522 51.23 0.63 -16.62
C ALA A 522 51.77 0.74 -18.06
N GLN A 523 51.74 -0.36 -18.83
CA GLN A 523 52.09 -0.40 -20.25
C GLN A 523 50.94 0.07 -21.18
N ASP A 524 49.71 0.12 -20.67
CA ASP A 524 48.53 0.59 -21.43
C ASP A 524 48.50 2.13 -21.44
N PRO A 525 48.37 2.78 -22.62
CA PRO A 525 48.25 4.24 -22.71
C PRO A 525 47.12 4.82 -21.83
N ALA A 526 46.05 4.07 -21.59
CA ALA A 526 44.94 4.49 -20.73
C ALA A 526 45.35 4.65 -19.26
N TYR A 527 46.42 3.97 -18.81
CA TYR A 527 46.92 4.11 -17.44
C TYR A 527 47.34 5.55 -17.12
N VAL A 528 47.96 6.26 -18.07
CA VAL A 528 48.38 7.67 -17.91
C VAL A 528 47.16 8.55 -17.63
N TYR A 529 46.03 8.27 -18.28
CA TYR A 529 44.79 9.04 -18.12
C TYR A 529 44.19 8.89 -16.73
N TYR A 530 44.20 7.67 -16.18
CA TYR A 530 43.78 7.43 -14.79
C TYR A 530 44.79 7.99 -13.79
N SER A 531 46.09 7.90 -14.08
CA SER A 531 47.15 8.47 -13.25
C SER A 531 46.99 9.99 -13.10
N ASN A 532 46.66 10.69 -14.18
CA ASN A 532 46.39 12.13 -14.17
C ASN A 532 45.20 12.50 -13.28
N VAL A 533 44.11 11.73 -13.37
CA VAL A 533 42.89 11.95 -12.57
C VAL A 533 43.17 11.70 -11.09
N LEU A 534 43.84 10.60 -10.75
CA LEU A 534 44.22 10.29 -9.38
C LEU A 534 45.21 11.32 -8.81
N SER A 535 46.14 11.81 -9.62
CA SER A 535 47.05 12.91 -9.25
C SER A 535 46.30 14.22 -9.05
N ALA A 536 45.21 14.47 -9.79
CA ALA A 536 44.34 15.63 -9.55
C ALA A 536 43.61 15.53 -8.19
N PHE A 537 43.30 14.32 -7.73
CA PHE A 537 42.89 14.08 -6.35
C PHE A 537 44.05 14.15 -5.35
N GLY A 538 45.29 14.40 -5.76
CA GLY A 538 46.46 14.43 -4.87
C GLY A 538 46.88 13.05 -4.36
N LEU A 539 46.56 11.97 -5.10
CA LEU A 539 46.96 10.60 -4.76
C LEU A 539 48.18 10.18 -5.58
N ARG A 540 49.13 9.50 -4.93
CA ARG A 540 50.28 8.88 -5.62
C ARG A 540 49.88 7.57 -6.32
N VAL A 541 50.23 7.44 -7.59
CA VAL A 541 49.93 6.27 -8.43
C VAL A 541 51.23 5.61 -8.87
N GLY A 542 51.33 4.29 -8.70
CA GLY A 542 52.51 3.49 -9.08
C GLY A 542 53.54 3.25 -7.95
N GLY A 543 54.19 2.08 -7.98
CA GLY A 543 55.27 1.70 -7.05
C GLY A 543 54.82 1.25 -5.65
N ARG A 544 55.80 1.05 -4.74
CA ARG A 544 55.61 0.60 -3.33
C ARG A 544 54.89 1.62 -2.41
N GLY A 545 54.33 2.69 -2.96
CA GLY A 545 53.66 3.76 -2.22
C GLY A 545 52.37 4.23 -2.88
N SER A 546 51.73 3.41 -3.72
CA SER A 546 50.46 3.79 -4.33
C SER A 546 49.36 3.92 -3.28
N GLU A 547 48.74 5.10 -3.24
CA GLU A 547 47.65 5.40 -2.32
C GLU A 547 46.30 4.95 -2.88
N TYR A 548 46.20 4.79 -4.20
CA TYR A 548 45.06 4.11 -4.81
C TYR A 548 45.18 2.61 -4.54
N LYS A 549 44.30 2.10 -3.68
CA LYS A 549 44.21 0.66 -3.42
C LYS A 549 43.38 0.01 -4.53
N ALA A 550 44.04 -0.23 -5.66
CA ALA A 550 43.50 -1.01 -6.77
C ALA A 550 43.29 -2.46 -6.35
N ILE A 551 42.30 -3.10 -6.94
CA ILE A 551 42.14 -4.55 -6.89
C ILE A 551 43.18 -5.14 -7.85
N ASP A 552 43.95 -6.13 -7.39
CA ASP A 552 44.87 -6.88 -8.26
C ASP A 552 44.08 -7.58 -9.39
N HIS A 553 44.68 -7.70 -10.58
CA HIS A 553 44.05 -8.26 -11.78
C HIS A 553 43.58 -9.72 -11.61
N THR A 554 43.98 -10.37 -10.51
CA THR A 554 43.59 -11.72 -10.10
C THR A 554 42.23 -11.79 -9.37
N ALA A 555 41.61 -10.67 -9.01
CA ALA A 555 40.37 -10.62 -8.22
C ALA A 555 39.09 -10.34 -9.06
N ALA A 556 39.01 -10.95 -10.25
CA ALA A 556 37.75 -11.02 -11.01
C ALA A 556 36.63 -11.78 -10.23
N ASP A 557 37.02 -12.55 -9.20
CA ASP A 557 36.15 -13.38 -8.37
C ASP A 557 35.73 -12.75 -7.02
N VAL A 558 35.91 -11.43 -6.80
CA VAL A 558 35.45 -10.84 -5.54
C VAL A 558 33.93 -11.00 -5.42
N PRO A 559 33.42 -11.73 -4.39
CA PRO A 559 32.00 -12.03 -4.29
C PRO A 559 31.19 -10.74 -4.27
N ARG A 560 30.27 -10.61 -5.24
CA ARG A 560 29.30 -9.51 -5.24
C ARG A 560 28.47 -9.60 -3.95
N PRO A 561 28.32 -8.50 -3.19
CA PRO A 561 27.42 -8.49 -2.04
C PRO A 561 26.01 -8.94 -2.47
N PRO A 562 25.30 -9.77 -1.67
CA PRO A 562 24.02 -10.35 -2.08
C PRO A 562 22.96 -9.34 -2.54
N ALA A 563 23.00 -8.12 -2.00
CA ALA A 563 22.07 -7.04 -2.30
C ALA A 563 22.61 -6.01 -3.32
N ALA A 564 23.82 -6.18 -3.83
CA ALA A 564 24.40 -5.24 -4.79
C ALA A 564 23.86 -5.49 -6.21
N PRO A 565 23.47 -4.43 -6.95
CA PRO A 565 23.04 -4.56 -8.34
C PRO A 565 24.17 -5.09 -9.24
N ALA A 566 23.82 -5.58 -10.42
CA ALA A 566 24.80 -5.91 -11.44
C ALA A 566 25.40 -4.60 -11.99
N LEU A 567 26.71 -4.43 -11.84
CA LEU A 567 27.42 -3.21 -12.24
C LEU A 567 28.41 -3.56 -13.35
N ALA A 568 28.24 -2.95 -14.52
CA ALA A 568 29.17 -3.07 -15.64
C ALA A 568 30.00 -1.79 -15.79
N PHE A 569 31.29 -1.94 -16.03
CA PHE A 569 32.18 -0.81 -16.30
C PHE A 569 32.01 -0.32 -17.73
N GLU A 570 31.99 0.99 -17.89
CA GLU A 570 32.06 1.64 -19.21
C GLU A 570 33.45 1.47 -19.85
N ALA A 571 33.58 1.86 -21.12
CA ALA A 571 34.86 1.91 -21.82
C ALA A 571 35.91 2.71 -21.02
N VAL A 572 37.19 2.37 -21.19
CA VAL A 572 38.30 3.06 -20.51
C VAL A 572 38.29 4.57 -20.79
N LEU A 573 38.88 5.33 -19.86
CA LEU A 573 38.96 6.78 -19.95
C LEU A 573 39.77 7.21 -21.18
N THR A 574 39.29 8.21 -21.92
CA THR A 574 40.05 8.80 -23.04
C THR A 574 40.92 9.98 -22.57
N ARG A 575 41.82 10.45 -23.44
CA ARG A 575 42.67 11.62 -23.18
C ARG A 575 41.84 12.88 -22.88
N GLU A 576 40.80 13.12 -23.67
CA GLU A 576 39.94 14.30 -23.55
C GLU A 576 39.11 14.24 -22.26
N GLU A 577 38.51 13.09 -21.97
CA GLU A 577 37.76 12.87 -20.72
C GLU A 577 38.67 13.06 -19.50
N SER A 578 39.90 12.54 -19.53
CA SER A 578 40.91 12.74 -18.48
C SER A 578 41.22 14.21 -18.26
N ALA A 579 41.50 14.97 -19.32
CA ALA A 579 41.80 16.40 -19.22
C ALA A 579 40.61 17.17 -18.62
N ASN A 580 39.38 16.88 -19.06
CA ASN A 580 38.17 17.50 -18.53
C ASN A 580 37.94 17.17 -17.05
N MET A 581 38.10 15.90 -16.66
CA MET A 581 37.95 15.50 -15.25
C MET A 581 39.03 16.12 -14.37
N CYS A 582 40.29 16.18 -14.82
CA CYS A 582 41.36 16.87 -14.09
C CYS A 582 41.02 18.35 -13.85
N ALA A 583 40.46 19.05 -14.85
CA ALA A 583 40.03 20.44 -14.69
C ALA A 583 38.92 20.58 -13.64
N VAL A 584 37.93 19.69 -13.67
CA VAL A 584 36.82 19.67 -12.68
C VAL A 584 37.36 19.40 -11.28
N ILE A 585 38.19 18.37 -11.10
CA ILE A 585 38.74 18.00 -9.79
C ILE A 585 39.61 19.13 -9.23
N ARG A 586 40.44 19.77 -10.06
CA ARG A 586 41.26 20.91 -9.64
C ARG A 586 40.41 22.12 -9.25
N ALA A 587 39.32 22.40 -9.97
CA ALA A 587 38.39 23.46 -9.59
C ALA A 587 37.75 23.17 -8.23
N VAL A 588 37.32 21.93 -7.98
CA VAL A 588 36.77 21.53 -6.68
C VAL A 588 37.85 21.55 -5.58
N ALA A 589 39.08 21.16 -5.89
CA ALA A 589 40.19 21.11 -4.94
C ALA A 589 40.81 22.49 -4.62
N ALA A 590 40.66 23.48 -5.49
CA ALA A 590 41.16 24.86 -5.29
C ALA A 590 40.55 25.55 -4.06
N HIS A 591 39.45 25.02 -3.53
CA HIS A 591 38.78 25.50 -2.35
C HIS A 591 39.26 24.84 -1.03
N GLN A 592 40.27 23.96 -1.08
CA GLN A 592 40.90 23.47 0.14
C GLN A 592 41.83 24.54 0.72
N PRO A 593 41.73 24.87 2.02
CA PRO A 593 42.79 25.63 2.67
C PRO A 593 44.10 24.83 2.53
N GLU A 594 45.18 25.49 2.09
CA GLU A 594 46.51 24.88 2.13
C GLU A 594 46.76 24.37 3.55
N ALA A 595 46.97 23.06 3.67
CA ALA A 595 47.21 22.38 4.95
C ALA A 595 48.68 22.47 5.36
#